data_AF-A0A6M4BHK1-F1
#
_entry.id   AF-A0A6M4BHK1-F1
#
_cell.length_a   1.000
_cell.length_b   1.000
_cell.length_c   1.000
_cell.angle_alpha   90.00
_cell.angle_beta   90.00
_cell.angle_gamma   90.00
#
_symmetry.space_group_name_H-M   'P 1'
#
loop_
_entity.id
_entity.type
_entity.pdbx_description
1 polymer ?
#
loop_
_entity_poly.entity_id
_entity_poly.type
_entity_poly.pdbx_seq_one_letter_code
_entity_poly.pdbx_strand_id
1 'polypeptide(L)'
;KYAIIANESTCFCSNTPGTQQFELSSCNTPCPKNETQMCGGDSAASVYDTEVTAPGAPGSIEIYNITETTLRARWTTPDAHSYISGYVIRATVVETYSDFTLIPLEWRVLNETFQTELLNLQPGSLYNISVAAVNIDEEGPNITISAVTVIGTPDPSPPEIEIKERRGDRMLVHIPKAKNVNGPVSMYRIVVSIELYQQGYIIDTLGNYTYASEQGLPYYISAELYPLDIENDFTIGDRSTYNGFYNAPLPLTNDIDVSLGVVSEKNHVKKIRYAESTKKIILNINEPEEVSPLMLALGAGIAIGIVLLLIGIGLIIILRKKIHMARLQRGSQSMPLSLSEPCIEIENTGFIQDEDERVDYYSNLK
;
A
#
# COMPACT_ATOMS: atom_id res chain seq x y z
N LYS A 1 11.50 -56.15 2.90
CA LYS A 1 10.70 -57.19 3.59
C LYS A 1 11.57 -58.24 4.28
N TYR A 2 12.67 -58.66 3.65
CA TYR A 2 13.58 -59.65 4.21
C TYR A 2 14.94 -59.03 4.49
N ALA A 3 15.52 -59.36 5.64
CA ALA A 3 16.91 -59.08 5.96
C ALA A 3 17.72 -60.36 5.70
N ILE A 4 18.72 -60.26 4.84
CA ILE A 4 19.59 -61.38 4.46
C ILE A 4 20.96 -61.13 5.07
N ILE A 5 21.42 -62.05 5.93
CA ILE A 5 22.73 -61.97 6.58
C ILE A 5 23.63 -63.04 6.00
N ALA A 6 24.78 -62.63 5.47
CA ALA A 6 25.79 -63.50 4.88
C ALA A 6 27.21 -63.02 5.24
N ASN A 7 28.21 -63.86 5.02
CA ASN A 7 29.64 -63.54 5.20
C ASN A 7 29.95 -62.90 6.57
N GLU A 8 29.50 -63.54 7.66
CA GLU A 8 29.76 -63.20 9.07
C GLU A 8 29.19 -61.85 9.56
N SER A 9 28.98 -60.84 8.70
CA SER A 9 28.48 -59.52 9.12
C SER A 9 27.84 -58.65 8.03
N THR A 10 27.72 -59.13 6.78
CA THR A 10 27.08 -58.35 5.73
C THR A 10 25.57 -58.54 5.74
N CYS A 11 24.83 -57.44 5.84
CA CYS A 11 23.36 -57.43 5.81
C CYS A 11 22.88 -56.81 4.51
N PHE A 12 21.99 -57.51 3.81
CA PHE A 12 21.33 -57.07 2.60
C PHE A 12 19.83 -56.98 2.84
N CYS A 13 19.22 -55.92 2.33
CA CYS A 13 17.77 -55.81 2.30
C CYS A 13 17.26 -56.37 0.98
N SER A 14 16.35 -57.33 1.08
CA SER A 14 15.64 -57.85 -0.07
C SER A 14 14.15 -57.87 0.20
N ASN A 15 13.50 -58.22 -0.87
CA ASN A 15 12.11 -58.01 -1.17
C ASN A 15 11.52 -59.39 -1.54
N THR A 16 12.37 -60.28 -2.05
CA THR A 16 12.15 -61.73 -2.12
C THR A 16 13.12 -62.47 -1.17
N PRO A 17 12.71 -63.61 -0.58
CA PRO A 17 13.54 -64.39 0.36
C PRO A 17 14.62 -65.24 -0.32
N GLY A 18 14.87 -65.02 -1.62
CA GLY A 18 15.73 -65.88 -2.46
C GLY A 18 14.96 -67.01 -3.13
N THR A 19 15.58 -67.66 -4.12
CA THR A 19 14.96 -68.73 -4.93
C THR A 19 15.34 -70.14 -4.46
N GLN A 20 16.42 -70.28 -3.68
CA GLN A 20 16.96 -71.56 -3.23
C GLN A 20 16.98 -71.61 -1.71
N GLN A 21 16.31 -72.62 -1.14
CA GLN A 21 16.25 -72.86 0.29
C GLN A 21 17.23 -73.98 0.67
N PHE A 22 18.08 -73.71 1.65
CA PHE A 22 18.98 -74.71 2.25
C PHE A 22 18.40 -75.19 3.58
N GLU A 23 18.89 -76.33 4.07
CA GLU A 23 18.55 -76.77 5.43
C GLU A 23 19.09 -75.79 6.47
N LEU A 24 18.34 -75.59 7.57
CA LEU A 24 18.72 -74.71 8.68
C LEU A 24 20.09 -75.07 9.29
N SER A 25 20.50 -76.34 9.19
CA SER A 25 21.83 -76.84 9.61
C SER A 25 22.98 -76.17 8.86
N SER A 26 22.74 -75.65 7.65
CA SER A 26 23.74 -74.98 6.83
C SER A 26 24.01 -73.53 7.27
N CYS A 27 23.14 -72.94 8.11
CA CYS A 27 23.33 -71.61 8.69
C CYS A 27 23.83 -71.71 10.14
N ASN A 28 25.07 -72.17 10.30
CA ASN A 28 25.68 -72.50 11.60
C ASN A 28 26.76 -71.52 12.06
N THR A 29 27.01 -70.43 11.34
CA THR A 29 28.02 -69.44 11.68
C THR A 29 27.47 -68.46 12.74
N PRO A 30 28.08 -68.35 13.93
CA PRO A 30 27.59 -67.44 14.97
C PRO A 30 27.87 -65.97 14.63
N CYS A 31 27.01 -65.07 15.11
CA CYS A 31 27.14 -63.63 14.89
C CYS A 31 28.28 -63.00 15.72
N PRO A 32 29.12 -62.09 15.16
CA PRO A 32 30.30 -61.54 15.86
C PRO A 32 30.01 -60.78 17.16
N LYS A 33 28.82 -60.17 17.29
CA LYS A 33 28.42 -59.42 18.49
C LYS A 33 27.63 -60.26 19.51
N ASN A 34 27.08 -61.39 19.08
CA ASN A 34 26.24 -62.24 19.90
C ASN A 34 26.30 -63.68 19.40
N GLU A 35 27.13 -64.49 20.05
CA GLU A 35 27.39 -65.89 19.69
C GLU A 35 26.16 -66.80 19.84
N THR A 36 25.07 -66.32 20.46
CA THR A 36 23.80 -67.05 20.57
C THR A 36 22.94 -66.97 19.31
N GLN A 37 23.27 -66.07 18.38
CA GLN A 37 22.55 -65.88 17.12
C GLN A 37 23.38 -66.40 15.95
N MET A 38 22.72 -66.90 14.90
CA MET A 38 23.38 -67.42 13.69
C MET A 38 23.30 -66.40 12.55
N CYS A 39 24.44 -66.05 11.97
CA CYS A 39 24.62 -65.05 10.91
C CYS A 39 25.02 -65.69 9.56
N GLY A 40 24.29 -66.74 9.15
CA GLY A 40 24.53 -67.47 7.90
C GLY A 40 25.44 -68.69 8.08
N GLY A 41 26.11 -69.09 7.00
CA GLY A 41 27.04 -70.23 6.90
C GLY A 41 28.03 -70.08 5.76
N ASP A 42 28.94 -71.04 5.58
CA ASP A 42 30.03 -70.99 4.57
C ASP A 42 29.53 -70.78 3.12
N SER A 43 28.29 -71.18 2.81
CA SER A 43 27.65 -70.96 1.51
C SER A 43 26.14 -70.74 1.63
N ALA A 44 25.67 -70.33 2.81
CA ALA A 44 24.27 -70.12 3.10
C ALA A 44 24.06 -68.76 3.78
N ALA A 45 22.96 -68.10 3.46
CA ALA A 45 22.58 -66.84 4.09
C ALA A 45 21.37 -67.06 5.00
N SER A 46 21.40 -66.48 6.20
CA SER A 46 20.23 -66.43 7.07
C SER A 46 19.26 -65.37 6.54
N VAL A 47 18.02 -65.74 6.28
CA VAL A 47 16.96 -64.83 5.82
C VAL A 47 15.94 -64.66 6.93
N TYR A 48 15.72 -63.42 7.34
CA TYR A 48 14.75 -63.05 8.35
C TYR A 48 13.61 -62.26 7.71
N ASP A 49 12.37 -62.63 8.00
CA ASP A 49 11.23 -61.75 7.71
C ASP A 49 11.27 -60.58 8.70
N THR A 50 11.27 -59.35 8.17
CA THR A 50 11.33 -58.15 9.02
C THR A 50 9.96 -57.76 9.54
N GLU A 51 8.88 -58.46 9.13
CA GLU A 51 7.48 -58.13 9.43
C GLU A 51 7.06 -56.73 8.96
N VAL A 52 7.90 -56.06 8.15
CA VAL A 52 7.62 -54.73 7.61
C VAL A 52 6.63 -54.87 6.46
N THR A 53 5.44 -54.31 6.67
CA THR A 53 4.33 -54.32 5.70
C THR A 53 4.20 -52.99 4.97
N ALA A 54 4.62 -51.87 5.59
CA ALA A 54 4.67 -50.55 4.99
C ALA A 54 5.45 -50.53 3.65
N PRO A 55 5.00 -49.74 2.65
CA PRO A 55 5.76 -49.50 1.43
C PRO A 55 7.10 -48.79 1.72
N GLY A 56 8.05 -48.89 0.79
CA GLY A 56 9.26 -48.07 0.82
C GLY A 56 9.00 -46.60 0.48
N ALA A 57 10.03 -45.75 0.61
CA ALA A 57 9.96 -44.37 0.17
C ALA A 57 9.94 -44.29 -1.37
N PRO A 58 9.20 -43.32 -1.96
CA PRO A 58 9.25 -43.06 -3.39
C PRO A 58 10.69 -42.86 -3.89
N GLY A 59 10.99 -43.32 -5.11
CA GLY A 59 12.37 -43.34 -5.62
C GLY A 59 12.97 -41.96 -5.90
N SER A 60 12.16 -41.04 -6.45
CA SER A 60 12.54 -39.64 -6.63
C SER A 60 11.32 -38.72 -6.54
N ILE A 61 11.58 -37.43 -6.31
CA ILE A 61 10.59 -36.36 -6.37
C ILE A 61 11.17 -35.17 -7.14
N GLU A 62 10.35 -34.58 -8.00
CA GLU A 62 10.68 -33.42 -8.81
C GLU A 62 9.55 -32.40 -8.74
N ILE A 63 9.92 -31.13 -8.61
CA ILE A 63 8.99 -30.00 -8.56
C ILE A 63 9.15 -29.15 -9.83
N TYR A 64 8.03 -28.77 -10.45
CA TYR A 64 8.00 -27.94 -11.64
C TYR A 64 6.72 -27.09 -11.70
N ASN A 65 6.65 -26.14 -12.65
CA ASN A 65 5.53 -25.20 -12.81
C ASN A 65 5.15 -24.49 -11.51
N ILE A 66 6.15 -23.89 -10.84
CA ILE A 66 5.94 -23.16 -9.59
C ILE A 66 5.30 -21.81 -9.88
N THR A 67 4.19 -21.51 -9.21
CA THR A 67 3.45 -20.25 -9.29
C THR A 67 3.47 -19.54 -7.92
N GLU A 68 2.62 -18.53 -7.74
CA GLU A 68 2.47 -17.80 -6.47
C GLU A 68 1.85 -18.68 -5.38
N THR A 69 0.85 -19.50 -5.74
CA THR A 69 0.07 -20.28 -4.77
C THR A 69 0.00 -21.78 -5.10
N THR A 70 0.65 -22.20 -6.20
CA THR A 70 0.63 -23.60 -6.64
C THR A 70 2.00 -24.07 -7.10
N LEU A 71 2.20 -25.39 -7.06
CA LEU A 71 3.34 -26.07 -7.68
C LEU A 71 2.93 -27.47 -8.13
N ARG A 72 3.65 -28.07 -9.08
CA ARG A 72 3.42 -29.47 -9.47
C ARG A 72 4.54 -30.35 -8.94
N ALA A 73 4.14 -31.44 -8.31
CA ALA A 73 5.04 -32.48 -7.86
C ALA A 73 4.88 -33.71 -8.76
N ARG A 74 6.00 -34.34 -9.12
CA ARG A 74 6.07 -35.65 -9.80
C ARG A 74 7.02 -36.54 -9.03
N TRP A 75 6.65 -37.81 -8.87
CA TRP A 75 7.47 -38.81 -8.17
C TRP A 75 7.44 -40.16 -8.87
N THR A 76 8.36 -41.05 -8.49
CA THR A 76 8.40 -42.43 -8.97
C THR A 76 7.90 -43.40 -7.90
N THR A 77 7.40 -44.56 -8.32
CA THR A 77 6.99 -45.63 -7.39
C THR A 77 8.14 -46.04 -6.48
N PRO A 78 7.87 -46.37 -5.20
CA PRO A 78 8.82 -47.04 -4.35
C PRO A 78 9.02 -48.50 -4.78
N ASP A 79 10.12 -49.10 -4.34
CA ASP A 79 10.30 -50.56 -4.35
C ASP A 79 9.44 -51.20 -3.25
N ALA A 80 8.17 -51.48 -3.57
CA ALA A 80 7.20 -52.03 -2.62
C ALA A 80 6.80 -53.48 -2.95
N HIS A 81 6.59 -54.28 -1.89
CA HIS A 81 6.10 -55.68 -1.96
C HIS A 81 4.62 -55.79 -1.58
N SER A 82 4.14 -54.79 -0.85
CA SER A 82 2.75 -54.60 -0.53
C SER A 82 2.06 -53.80 -1.63
N TYR A 83 0.75 -54.01 -1.77
CA TYR A 83 -0.07 -53.21 -2.65
C TYR A 83 -0.14 -51.77 -2.14
N ILE A 84 0.35 -50.83 -2.95
CA ILE A 84 0.24 -49.40 -2.67
C ILE A 84 -1.19 -48.97 -2.96
N SER A 85 -1.86 -48.42 -1.95
CA SER A 85 -3.22 -47.88 -2.06
C SER A 85 -3.22 -46.43 -2.56
N GLY A 86 -2.15 -45.68 -2.27
CA GLY A 86 -2.00 -44.30 -2.72
C GLY A 86 -0.72 -43.62 -2.22
N TYR A 87 -0.68 -42.30 -2.37
CA TYR A 87 0.41 -41.45 -1.90
C TYR A 87 -0.13 -40.31 -1.05
N VAL A 88 0.65 -39.92 -0.04
CA VAL A 88 0.40 -38.76 0.81
C VAL A 88 1.50 -37.75 0.56
N ILE A 89 1.10 -36.54 0.19
CA ILE A 89 2.00 -35.42 -0.04
C ILE A 89 1.77 -34.41 1.07
N ARG A 90 2.84 -33.92 1.71
CA ARG A 90 2.75 -32.86 2.70
C ARG A 90 3.65 -31.68 2.33
N ALA A 91 3.22 -30.47 2.65
CA ALA A 91 4.04 -29.27 2.52
C ALA A 91 4.11 -28.56 3.87
N THR A 92 5.33 -28.44 4.41
CA THR A 92 5.61 -27.68 5.62
C THR A 92 6.39 -26.41 5.26
N VAL A 93 6.00 -25.27 5.82
CA VAL A 93 6.74 -24.03 5.58
C VAL A 93 8.05 -24.05 6.37
N VAL A 94 9.13 -23.59 5.74
CA VAL A 94 10.45 -23.40 6.36
C VAL A 94 10.71 -21.92 6.58
N GLU A 95 10.46 -21.09 5.56
CA GLU A 95 10.60 -19.63 5.64
C GLU A 95 9.44 -18.95 4.92
N THR A 96 8.94 -17.83 5.46
CA THR A 96 7.84 -17.06 4.88
C THR A 96 7.93 -15.59 5.27
N TYR A 97 7.33 -14.72 4.45
CA TYR A 97 7.12 -13.31 4.76
C TYR A 97 5.80 -13.06 5.52
N SER A 98 4.96 -14.09 5.65
CA SER A 98 3.69 -13.99 6.35
C SER A 98 3.88 -13.68 7.84
N ASP A 99 2.98 -12.86 8.39
CA ASP A 99 2.91 -12.54 9.81
C ASP A 99 2.04 -13.53 10.61
N PHE A 100 1.38 -14.47 9.94
CA PHE A 100 0.59 -15.53 10.55
C PHE A 100 1.26 -16.90 10.42
N THR A 101 0.94 -17.79 11.38
CA THR A 101 1.46 -19.16 11.36
C THR A 101 0.73 -19.98 10.29
N LEU A 102 1.49 -20.55 9.35
CA LEU A 102 0.95 -21.41 8.30
C LEU A 102 0.84 -22.86 8.80
N ILE A 103 -0.31 -23.46 8.57
CA ILE A 103 -0.58 -24.86 8.92
C ILE A 103 -0.02 -25.77 7.81
N PRO A 104 0.63 -26.90 8.15
CA PRO A 104 1.05 -27.89 7.16
C PRO A 104 -0.11 -28.36 6.30
N LEU A 105 0.12 -28.42 4.99
CA LEU A 105 -0.87 -28.89 4.03
C LEU A 105 -0.64 -30.38 3.74
N GLU A 106 -1.73 -31.12 3.52
CA GLU A 106 -1.71 -32.54 3.18
C GLU A 106 -2.64 -32.81 1.99
N TRP A 107 -2.14 -33.58 1.02
CA TRP A 107 -2.91 -34.08 -0.12
C TRP A 107 -2.79 -35.59 -0.19
N ARG A 108 -3.89 -36.26 -0.55
CA ARG A 108 -3.94 -37.71 -0.74
C ARG A 108 -4.36 -38.03 -2.15
N VAL A 109 -3.62 -38.92 -2.79
CA VAL A 109 -3.85 -39.30 -4.18
C VAL A 109 -3.82 -40.82 -4.33
N LEU A 110 -4.47 -41.34 -5.37
CA LEU A 110 -4.59 -42.77 -5.63
C LEU A 110 -3.31 -43.35 -6.25
N ASN A 111 -3.14 -44.67 -6.16
CA ASN A 111 -1.91 -45.37 -6.54
C ASN A 111 -1.46 -45.21 -8.00
N GLU A 112 -2.37 -44.96 -8.94
CA GLU A 112 -2.03 -44.74 -10.37
C GLU A 112 -1.58 -43.31 -10.68
N THR A 113 -1.60 -42.41 -9.70
CA THR A 113 -1.18 -41.02 -9.88
C THR A 113 0.26 -40.82 -9.41
N PHE A 114 1.10 -40.34 -10.34
CA PHE A 114 2.53 -40.06 -10.11
C PHE A 114 2.86 -38.56 -10.23
N GLN A 115 1.82 -37.75 -10.36
CA GLN A 115 1.91 -36.30 -10.39
C GLN A 115 0.65 -35.67 -9.83
N THR A 116 0.81 -34.54 -9.14
CA THR A 116 -0.32 -33.73 -8.69
C THR A 116 0.05 -32.26 -8.63
N GLU A 117 -0.96 -31.40 -8.72
CA GLU A 117 -0.83 -29.98 -8.40
C GLU A 117 -1.14 -29.77 -6.91
N LEU A 118 -0.22 -29.09 -6.22
CA LEU A 118 -0.37 -28.69 -4.83
C LEU A 118 -0.90 -27.25 -4.81
N LEU A 119 -2.04 -27.03 -4.15
CA LEU A 119 -2.78 -25.78 -4.16
C LEU A 119 -2.70 -25.08 -2.79
N ASN A 120 -3.09 -23.80 -2.73
CA ASN A 120 -3.20 -23.04 -1.47
C ASN A 120 -1.86 -22.84 -0.73
N LEU A 121 -0.76 -22.75 -1.47
CA LEU A 121 0.53 -22.35 -0.91
C LEU A 121 0.59 -20.83 -0.68
N GLN A 122 1.37 -20.40 0.30
CA GLN A 122 1.66 -18.99 0.56
C GLN A 122 2.68 -18.47 -0.46
N PRO A 123 2.45 -17.31 -1.09
CA PRO A 123 3.42 -16.69 -1.98
C PRO A 123 4.75 -16.35 -1.30
N GLY A 124 5.82 -16.33 -2.10
CA GLY A 124 7.16 -15.94 -1.68
C GLY A 124 7.74 -16.77 -0.53
N SER A 125 7.27 -18.00 -0.32
CA SER A 125 7.57 -18.82 0.85
C SER A 125 8.36 -20.08 0.45
N LEU A 126 9.31 -20.48 1.30
CA LEU A 126 10.09 -21.70 1.15
C LEU A 126 9.34 -22.85 1.83
N TYR A 127 9.03 -23.88 1.06
CA TYR A 127 8.38 -25.09 1.53
C TYR A 127 9.33 -26.28 1.49
N ASN A 128 9.19 -27.16 2.48
CA ASN A 128 9.69 -28.53 2.46
C ASN A 128 8.51 -29.46 2.12
N ILE A 129 8.59 -30.09 0.95
CA ILE A 129 7.55 -30.95 0.39
C ILE A 129 7.98 -32.38 0.59
N SER A 130 7.12 -33.20 1.20
CA SER A 130 7.37 -34.62 1.40
C SER A 130 6.34 -35.48 0.69
N VAL A 131 6.76 -36.64 0.18
CA VAL A 131 5.87 -37.63 -0.42
C VAL A 131 6.15 -38.99 0.22
N ALA A 132 5.09 -39.64 0.71
CA ALA A 132 5.10 -40.97 1.26
C ALA A 132 4.16 -41.88 0.46
N ALA A 133 4.55 -43.14 0.26
CA ALA A 133 3.65 -44.16 -0.25
C ALA A 133 2.86 -44.80 0.90
N VAL A 134 1.60 -45.14 0.65
CA VAL A 134 0.67 -45.67 1.66
C VAL A 134 0.08 -46.99 1.17
N ASN A 135 -0.06 -47.96 2.07
CA ASN A 135 -0.83 -49.18 1.85
C ASN A 135 -2.16 -49.10 2.63
N ILE A 136 -2.88 -50.21 2.85
CA ILE A 136 -4.16 -50.18 3.60
C ILE A 136 -3.96 -49.91 5.09
N ASP A 137 -2.81 -50.30 5.64
CA ASP A 137 -2.59 -50.40 7.09
C ASP A 137 -1.65 -49.29 7.62
N GLU A 138 -0.69 -48.86 6.80
CA GLU A 138 0.48 -48.08 7.20
C GLU A 138 0.96 -47.08 6.12
N GLU A 139 1.55 -45.99 6.58
CA GLU A 139 2.29 -45.03 5.77
C GLU A 139 3.79 -45.36 5.81
N GLY A 140 4.42 -45.46 4.63
CA GLY A 140 5.85 -45.69 4.49
C GLY A 140 6.70 -44.46 4.79
N PRO A 141 8.04 -44.59 4.78
CA PRO A 141 8.93 -43.44 4.88
C PRO A 141 8.75 -42.49 3.70
N ASN A 142 9.07 -41.21 3.91
CA ASN A 142 8.91 -40.17 2.92
C ASN A 142 10.24 -39.74 2.28
N ILE A 143 10.14 -39.17 1.08
CA ILE A 143 11.21 -38.40 0.43
C ILE A 143 10.85 -36.92 0.49
N THR A 144 11.85 -36.05 0.67
CA THR A 144 11.66 -34.59 0.79
C THR A 144 12.39 -33.79 -0.29
N ILE A 145 11.83 -32.64 -0.65
CA ILE A 145 12.45 -31.64 -1.53
C ILE A 145 12.01 -30.23 -1.11
N SER A 146 12.90 -29.26 -1.26
CA SER A 146 12.58 -27.86 -0.97
C SER A 146 12.26 -27.08 -2.24
N ALA A 147 11.23 -26.22 -2.20
CA ALA A 147 10.85 -25.35 -3.29
C ALA A 147 10.37 -23.99 -2.77
N VAL A 148 10.65 -22.91 -3.52
CA VAL A 148 10.24 -21.54 -3.18
C VAL A 148 9.13 -21.10 -4.12
N THR A 149 7.98 -20.72 -3.58
CA THR A 149 6.89 -20.15 -4.38
C THR A 149 7.23 -18.76 -4.89
N VAL A 150 6.63 -18.38 -6.02
CA VAL A 150 6.81 -17.04 -6.59
C VAL A 150 6.20 -16.00 -5.64
N ILE A 151 6.79 -14.80 -5.58
CA ILE A 151 6.22 -13.70 -4.80
C ILE A 151 4.85 -13.27 -5.34
N GLY A 152 3.94 -12.91 -4.43
CA GLY A 152 2.61 -12.45 -4.79
C GLY A 152 2.50 -10.92 -4.83
N THR A 153 1.31 -10.45 -5.19
CA THR A 153 0.95 -9.03 -5.04
C THR A 153 1.09 -8.61 -3.57
N PRO A 154 1.72 -7.46 -3.27
CA PRO A 154 1.90 -7.02 -1.88
C PRO A 154 0.59 -6.95 -1.11
N ASP A 155 0.58 -7.46 0.11
CA ASP A 155 -0.59 -7.46 1.00
C ASP A 155 -0.13 -7.30 2.47
N PRO A 156 -0.81 -6.54 3.34
CA PRO A 156 -2.05 -5.79 3.11
C PRO A 156 -1.89 -4.55 2.20
N SER A 157 -2.98 -3.81 2.00
CA SER A 157 -2.94 -2.55 1.25
C SER A 157 -1.93 -1.58 1.88
N PRO A 158 -1.15 -0.82 1.09
CA PRO A 158 -0.22 0.15 1.62
C PRO A 158 -0.92 1.16 2.55
N PRO A 159 -0.24 1.61 3.63
CA PRO A 159 -0.78 2.65 4.49
C PRO A 159 -0.89 3.98 3.74
N GLU A 160 -1.78 4.85 4.21
CA GLU A 160 -1.95 6.19 3.69
C GLU A 160 -0.74 7.09 4.05
N ILE A 161 -0.37 8.00 3.15
CA ILE A 161 0.72 8.96 3.38
C ILE A 161 0.23 10.04 4.36
N GLU A 162 1.06 10.37 5.35
CA GLU A 162 0.75 11.40 6.32
C GLU A 162 1.24 12.77 5.83
N ILE A 163 0.31 13.68 5.58
CA ILE A 163 0.64 15.01 5.08
C ILE A 163 0.91 15.94 6.25
N LYS A 164 2.14 16.44 6.36
CA LYS A 164 2.57 17.31 7.45
C LYS A 164 2.33 18.78 7.14
N GLU A 165 2.75 19.22 5.96
CA GLU A 165 2.65 20.62 5.56
C GLU A 165 2.55 20.74 4.04
N ARG A 166 1.82 21.76 3.56
CA ARG A 166 1.79 22.16 2.15
C ARG A 166 2.21 23.62 2.02
N ARG A 167 3.17 23.89 1.14
CA ARG A 167 3.67 25.25 0.82
C ARG A 167 3.71 25.43 -0.70
N GLY A 168 2.69 26.07 -1.27
CA GLY A 168 2.61 26.35 -2.70
C GLY A 168 2.67 25.08 -3.56
N ASP A 169 3.77 24.93 -4.31
CA ASP A 169 4.05 23.82 -5.22
C ASP A 169 4.75 22.62 -4.55
N ARG A 170 4.91 22.65 -3.22
CA ARG A 170 5.58 21.61 -2.44
C ARG A 170 4.72 21.08 -1.29
N MET A 171 4.89 19.80 -0.99
CA MET A 171 4.21 19.12 0.12
C MET A 171 5.19 18.27 0.92
N LEU A 172 5.30 18.55 2.22
CA LEU A 172 6.07 17.75 3.16
C LEU A 172 5.21 16.62 3.71
N VAL A 173 5.67 15.39 3.54
CA VAL A 173 4.94 14.18 3.92
C VAL A 173 5.80 13.22 4.75
N HIS A 174 5.16 12.43 5.58
CA HIS A 174 5.75 11.28 6.25
C HIS A 174 5.18 9.99 5.64
N ILE A 175 6.05 9.02 5.36
CA ILE A 175 5.67 7.76 4.68
C ILE A 175 5.72 6.63 5.71
N PRO A 176 4.58 6.07 6.12
CA PRO A 176 4.56 4.97 7.08
C PRO A 176 5.16 3.68 6.48
N LYS A 177 5.84 2.89 7.33
CA LYS A 177 6.40 1.59 6.91
C LYS A 177 5.27 0.60 6.57
N ALA A 178 5.19 0.21 5.31
CA ALA A 178 4.29 -0.85 4.86
C ALA A 178 4.78 -2.25 5.24
N LYS A 179 3.84 -3.20 5.31
CA LYS A 179 4.10 -4.64 5.45
C LYS A 179 3.80 -5.35 4.14
N ASN A 180 4.44 -6.49 3.92
CA ASN A 180 4.13 -7.38 2.79
C ASN A 180 4.24 -8.84 3.23
N VAL A 181 3.12 -9.57 3.22
CA VAL A 181 3.04 -11.00 3.58
C VAL A 181 3.32 -11.94 2.42
N ASN A 182 3.38 -11.41 1.19
CA ASN A 182 3.54 -12.17 -0.05
C ASN A 182 4.94 -12.02 -0.67
N GLY A 183 5.86 -11.32 0.00
CA GLY A 183 7.22 -11.06 -0.49
C GLY A 183 7.94 -9.96 0.31
N PRO A 184 9.15 -9.58 -0.11
CA PRO A 184 9.85 -8.46 0.49
C PRO A 184 9.19 -7.10 0.15
N VAL A 185 9.50 -6.08 0.95
CA VAL A 185 9.24 -4.68 0.59
C VAL A 185 10.54 -4.12 0.00
N SER A 186 10.61 -4.05 -1.33
CA SER A 186 11.83 -3.65 -2.04
C SER A 186 11.91 -2.13 -2.21
N MET A 187 10.80 -1.48 -2.57
CA MET A 187 10.73 -0.02 -2.79
C MET A 187 9.32 0.52 -2.47
N TYR A 188 9.24 1.83 -2.27
CA TYR A 188 8.02 2.61 -2.13
C TYR A 188 7.85 3.52 -3.35
N ARG A 189 6.65 3.61 -3.90
CA ARG A 189 6.36 4.44 -5.07
C ARG A 189 5.31 5.47 -4.72
N ILE A 190 5.56 6.74 -5.01
CA ILE A 190 4.63 7.83 -4.70
C ILE A 190 3.93 8.25 -5.98
N VAL A 191 2.60 8.21 -5.97
CA VAL A 191 1.76 8.64 -7.08
C VAL A 191 1.03 9.91 -6.68
N VAL A 192 1.14 10.93 -7.52
CA VAL A 192 0.39 12.18 -7.40
C VAL A 192 -0.74 12.12 -8.41
N SER A 193 -1.96 12.33 -7.97
CA SER A 193 -3.15 12.44 -8.82
C SER A 193 -3.88 13.75 -8.56
N ILE A 194 -4.34 14.38 -9.65
CA ILE A 194 -5.05 15.65 -9.67
C ILE A 194 -6.51 15.32 -10.01
N GLU A 195 -7.35 15.17 -8.99
CA GLU A 195 -8.72 14.69 -9.18
C GLU A 195 -9.67 15.83 -9.54
N LEU A 196 -9.75 16.18 -10.82
CA LEU A 196 -10.79 17.11 -11.31
C LEU A 196 -12.20 16.50 -11.28
N TYR A 197 -12.33 15.16 -11.28
CA TYR A 197 -13.61 14.45 -11.47
C TYR A 197 -13.82 13.15 -10.64
N GLN A 198 -13.13 12.96 -9.51
CA GLN A 198 -13.28 11.79 -8.60
C GLN A 198 -13.00 10.41 -9.24
N GLN A 199 -12.27 10.38 -10.35
CA GLN A 199 -11.73 9.15 -10.91
C GLN A 199 -10.28 9.07 -10.46
N GLY A 200 -9.98 8.12 -9.59
CA GLY A 200 -8.61 7.78 -9.24
C GLY A 200 -7.79 7.41 -10.49
N TYR A 201 -6.55 6.99 -10.30
CA TYR A 201 -5.67 6.70 -11.44
C TYR A 201 -5.82 5.27 -11.96
N ILE A 202 -5.54 5.10 -13.25
CA ILE A 202 -5.50 3.81 -13.93
C ILE A 202 -4.05 3.31 -13.92
N ILE A 203 -3.83 2.13 -13.33
CA ILE A 203 -2.49 1.55 -13.14
C ILE A 203 -1.79 1.28 -14.48
N ASP A 204 -2.52 0.83 -15.50
CA ASP A 204 -1.94 0.45 -16.81
C ASP A 204 -1.33 1.62 -17.58
N THR A 205 -1.80 2.83 -17.31
CA THR A 205 -1.33 4.08 -17.93
C THR A 205 -0.44 4.90 -17.00
N LEU A 206 -0.14 4.38 -15.80
CA LEU A 206 0.66 5.09 -14.81
C LEU A 206 2.13 5.13 -15.23
N GLY A 207 2.65 6.34 -15.42
CA GLY A 207 4.02 6.59 -15.88
C GLY A 207 4.71 7.72 -15.13
N ASN A 208 5.85 8.16 -15.66
CA ASN A 208 6.56 9.33 -15.16
C ASN A 208 5.81 10.64 -15.53
N TYR A 209 6.24 11.75 -14.93
CA TYR A 209 5.63 13.06 -15.17
C TYR A 209 5.64 13.48 -16.64
N THR A 210 6.73 13.23 -17.37
CA THR A 210 6.84 13.64 -18.78
C THR A 210 5.80 12.93 -19.65
N TYR A 211 5.65 11.61 -19.48
CA TYR A 211 4.65 10.82 -20.17
C TYR A 211 3.23 11.29 -19.83
N ALA A 212 2.94 11.51 -18.54
CA ALA A 212 1.64 12.00 -18.13
C ALA A 212 1.32 13.37 -18.75
N SER A 213 2.29 14.28 -18.80
CA SER A 213 2.12 15.61 -19.42
C SER A 213 1.89 15.54 -20.92
N GLU A 214 2.57 14.65 -21.64
CA GLU A 214 2.41 14.45 -23.08
C GLU A 214 1.05 13.84 -23.43
N GLN A 215 0.58 12.89 -22.59
CA GLN A 215 -0.70 12.21 -22.76
C GLN A 215 -1.89 12.98 -22.15
N GLY A 216 -1.65 14.08 -21.44
CA GLY A 216 -2.69 14.83 -20.73
C GLY A 216 -3.32 14.05 -19.57
N LEU A 217 -2.58 13.14 -18.94
CA LEU A 217 -3.06 12.34 -17.81
C LEU A 217 -2.98 13.15 -16.50
N PRO A 218 -4.01 13.10 -15.65
CA PRO A 218 -4.04 13.86 -14.41
C PRO A 218 -3.28 13.18 -13.26
N TYR A 219 -2.43 12.18 -13.53
CA TYR A 219 -1.69 11.45 -12.51
C TYR A 219 -0.33 11.00 -13.03
N TYR A 220 0.64 10.90 -12.12
CA TYR A 220 1.99 10.49 -12.44
C TYR A 220 2.74 9.94 -11.21
N ILE A 221 3.77 9.16 -11.47
CA ILE A 221 4.72 8.72 -10.44
C ILE A 221 5.71 9.85 -10.18
N SER A 222 5.76 10.32 -8.94
CA SER A 222 6.62 11.43 -8.52
C SER A 222 7.98 10.95 -8.02
N ALA A 223 8.03 9.79 -7.35
CA ALA A 223 9.24 9.22 -6.80
C ALA A 223 9.12 7.71 -6.62
N GLU A 224 10.27 7.03 -6.66
CA GLU A 224 10.42 5.68 -6.13
C GLU A 224 11.62 5.66 -5.18
N LEU A 225 11.38 5.19 -3.95
CA LEU A 225 12.23 5.36 -2.77
C LEU A 225 12.59 3.99 -2.18
N TYR A 226 13.79 3.86 -1.64
CA TYR A 226 14.19 2.67 -0.90
C TYR A 226 13.62 2.71 0.54
N PRO A 227 13.49 1.56 1.23
CA PRO A 227 13.00 1.52 2.61
C PRO A 227 13.79 2.36 3.62
N LEU A 228 15.04 2.72 3.30
CA LEU A 228 15.86 3.61 4.12
C LEU A 228 15.50 5.09 3.93
N ASP A 229 15.05 5.47 2.74
CA ASP A 229 14.74 6.87 2.39
C ASP A 229 13.48 7.36 3.10
N ILE A 230 12.61 6.44 3.55
CA ILE A 230 11.36 6.76 4.24
C ILE A 230 11.51 6.95 5.76
N GLU A 231 12.74 6.83 6.30
CA GLU A 231 12.98 7.09 7.73
C GLU A 231 12.81 8.57 8.10
N ASN A 232 13.00 9.46 7.13
CA ASN A 232 12.82 10.90 7.28
C ASN A 232 11.62 11.38 6.46
N ASP A 233 11.19 12.63 6.72
CA ASP A 233 10.13 13.25 5.94
C ASP A 233 10.56 13.50 4.50
N PHE A 234 9.65 13.25 3.57
CA PHE A 234 9.85 13.40 2.14
C PHE A 234 9.14 14.65 1.62
N THR A 235 9.75 15.36 0.67
CA THR A 235 9.12 16.53 0.04
C THR A 235 8.70 16.21 -1.39
N ILE A 236 7.39 16.20 -1.64
CA ILE A 236 6.81 16.10 -2.99
C ILE A 236 6.87 17.48 -3.66
N GLY A 237 7.27 17.53 -4.93
CA GLY A 237 7.44 18.77 -5.69
C GLY A 237 8.80 19.46 -5.55
N ASP A 238 9.82 18.75 -5.06
CA ASP A 238 11.15 19.32 -4.85
C ASP A 238 11.98 19.53 -6.13
N ARG A 239 11.51 19.02 -7.29
CA ARG A 239 12.17 19.07 -8.61
C ARG A 239 13.42 18.18 -8.70
N SER A 240 13.59 17.25 -7.78
CA SER A 240 14.64 16.23 -7.83
C SER A 240 14.17 14.98 -8.57
N THR A 241 15.09 14.07 -8.88
CA THR A 241 14.78 12.78 -9.51
C THR A 241 15.08 11.62 -8.55
N TYR A 242 14.13 10.71 -8.36
CA TYR A 242 14.22 9.57 -7.45
C TYR A 242 13.98 8.27 -8.20
N ASN A 243 15.02 7.43 -8.29
CA ASN A 243 15.04 6.18 -9.05
C ASN A 243 14.46 6.31 -10.49
N GLY A 244 14.77 7.40 -11.18
CA GLY A 244 14.33 7.68 -12.55
C GLY A 244 12.99 8.43 -12.67
N PHE A 245 12.31 8.73 -11.56
CA PHE A 245 11.07 9.52 -11.56
C PHE A 245 11.34 10.97 -11.15
N TYR A 246 10.88 11.91 -11.98
CA TYR A 246 11.02 13.34 -11.72
C TYR A 246 9.89 13.82 -10.79
N ASN A 247 10.27 14.36 -9.64
CA ASN A 247 9.36 14.87 -8.61
C ASN A 247 8.90 16.29 -8.97
N ALA A 248 7.98 16.35 -9.93
CA ALA A 248 7.49 17.58 -10.52
C ALA A 248 6.79 18.49 -9.50
N PRO A 249 6.90 19.83 -9.64
CA PRO A 249 6.22 20.77 -8.76
C PRO A 249 4.71 20.56 -8.80
N LEU A 250 4.06 20.61 -7.64
CA LEU A 250 2.62 20.39 -7.52
C LEU A 250 1.84 21.59 -8.07
N PRO A 251 0.69 21.36 -8.73
CA PRO A 251 -0.18 22.46 -9.14
C PRO A 251 -0.78 23.16 -7.93
N LEU A 252 -1.12 24.44 -8.08
CA LEU A 252 -1.74 25.28 -7.05
C LEU A 252 -3.25 25.02 -6.96
N THR A 253 -3.63 23.77 -6.71
CA THR A 253 -5.02 23.33 -6.46
C THR A 253 -5.10 22.48 -5.19
N ASN A 254 -6.28 22.42 -4.59
CA ASN A 254 -6.57 21.57 -3.44
C ASN A 254 -7.00 20.15 -3.85
N ASP A 255 -7.26 19.92 -5.15
CA ASP A 255 -7.72 18.64 -5.69
C ASP A 255 -6.54 17.70 -5.98
N ILE A 256 -5.60 17.60 -5.04
CA ILE A 256 -4.44 16.71 -5.14
C ILE A 256 -4.59 15.59 -4.13
N ASP A 257 -4.53 14.37 -4.65
CA ASP A 257 -4.39 13.15 -3.86
C ASP A 257 -2.98 12.57 -4.04
N VAL A 258 -2.46 12.00 -2.96
CA VAL A 258 -1.14 11.36 -2.96
C VAL A 258 -1.31 9.96 -2.39
N SER A 259 -0.96 8.97 -3.20
CA SER A 259 -1.09 7.56 -2.83
C SER A 259 0.26 6.86 -2.82
N LEU A 260 0.35 5.86 -1.95
CA LEU A 260 1.54 5.03 -1.79
C LEU A 260 1.39 3.72 -2.56
N GLY A 261 2.43 3.35 -3.30
CA GLY A 261 2.64 2.04 -3.88
C GLY A 261 3.74 1.29 -3.14
N VAL A 262 3.54 0.00 -2.91
CA VAL A 262 4.57 -0.91 -2.42
C VAL A 262 5.02 -1.79 -3.57
N VAL A 263 6.33 -1.83 -3.78
CA VAL A 263 6.98 -2.62 -4.81
C VAL A 263 7.70 -3.79 -4.14
N SER A 264 7.37 -5.01 -4.56
CA SER A 264 8.02 -6.25 -4.17
C SER A 264 8.76 -6.82 -5.37
N GLU A 265 10.06 -7.00 -5.24
CA GLU A 265 10.91 -7.53 -6.30
C GLU A 265 11.85 -8.61 -5.77
N LYS A 266 11.78 -9.80 -6.36
CA LYS A 266 12.62 -10.97 -6.01
C LYS A 266 12.69 -11.91 -7.22
N ASN A 267 13.88 -12.46 -7.49
CA ASN A 267 14.12 -13.41 -8.60
C ASN A 267 13.58 -12.92 -9.96
N HIS A 268 13.80 -11.64 -10.29
CA HIS A 268 13.31 -10.98 -11.52
C HIS A 268 11.79 -10.88 -11.67
N VAL A 269 11.03 -11.25 -10.65
CA VAL A 269 9.59 -11.00 -10.59
C VAL A 269 9.37 -9.70 -9.83
N LYS A 270 8.60 -8.78 -10.42
CA LYS A 270 8.19 -7.51 -9.82
C LYS A 270 6.67 -7.48 -9.67
N LYS A 271 6.20 -7.19 -8.46
CA LYS A 271 4.78 -7.06 -8.11
C LYS A 271 4.58 -5.73 -7.38
N ILE A 272 3.49 -5.04 -7.68
CA ILE A 272 3.20 -3.73 -7.12
C ILE A 272 1.75 -3.71 -6.65
N ARG A 273 1.51 -3.13 -5.48
CA ARG A 273 0.18 -2.76 -5.04
C ARG A 273 0.16 -1.30 -4.63
N TYR A 274 -0.89 -0.61 -5.01
CA TYR A 274 -1.12 0.77 -4.58
C TYR A 274 -2.22 0.83 -3.52
N ALA A 275 -2.14 1.84 -2.66
CA ALA A 275 -3.18 2.19 -1.72
C ALA A 275 -4.46 2.55 -2.48
N GLU A 276 -5.60 2.17 -1.91
CA GLU A 276 -6.90 2.68 -2.37
C GLU A 276 -6.97 4.17 -2.03
N SER A 277 -7.47 4.99 -2.95
CA SER A 277 -7.59 6.43 -2.71
C SER A 277 -8.60 6.70 -1.60
N THR A 278 -8.12 7.19 -0.47
CA THR A 278 -8.95 7.65 0.65
C THR A 278 -8.91 9.17 0.66
N LYS A 279 -9.82 9.80 -0.08
CA LYS A 279 -9.93 11.27 -0.17
C LYS A 279 -9.83 11.95 1.20
N LYS A 280 -8.74 12.67 1.46
CA LYS A 280 -8.67 13.69 2.52
C LYS A 280 -8.63 15.06 1.86
N ILE A 281 -9.67 15.85 2.11
CA ILE A 281 -9.71 17.26 1.70
C ILE A 281 -8.64 18.00 2.53
N ILE A 282 -7.50 18.33 1.92
CA ILE A 282 -6.48 19.15 2.57
C ILE A 282 -6.88 20.61 2.36
N LEU A 283 -7.69 21.13 3.27
CA LEU A 283 -7.87 22.58 3.42
C LEU A 283 -6.75 23.10 4.31
N ASN A 284 -5.61 23.46 3.71
CA ASN A 284 -4.71 24.39 4.36
C ASN A 284 -3.93 25.23 3.33
N ILE A 285 -4.66 26.13 2.67
CA ILE A 285 -4.06 27.30 2.05
C ILE A 285 -3.82 28.29 3.19
N ASN A 286 -2.77 28.05 3.98
CA ASN A 286 -2.14 29.14 4.71
C ASN A 286 -1.11 29.75 3.76
N GLU A 287 -1.59 30.53 2.79
CA GLU A 287 -0.79 31.66 2.36
C GLU A 287 -0.79 32.61 3.56
N PRO A 288 0.35 32.87 4.22
CA PRO A 288 0.41 34.07 5.05
C PRO A 288 0.15 35.23 4.10
N GLU A 289 -0.98 35.92 4.28
CA GLU A 289 -1.18 37.23 3.65
C GLU A 289 0.06 38.06 3.99
N GLU A 290 0.92 38.30 3.00
CA GLU A 290 1.94 39.33 3.12
C GLU A 290 1.20 40.65 3.21
N VAL A 291 0.81 41.03 4.42
CA VAL A 291 0.26 42.36 4.69
C VAL A 291 1.34 43.37 4.33
N SER A 292 1.19 43.96 3.13
CA SER A 292 2.07 45.02 2.66
C SER A 292 2.28 46.03 3.78
N PRO A 293 3.52 46.46 4.07
CA PRO A 293 3.80 47.46 5.12
C PRO A 293 3.02 48.76 4.89
N LEU A 294 2.54 49.00 3.66
CA LEU A 294 1.65 50.10 3.30
C LEU A 294 0.26 49.97 3.94
N MET A 295 -0.35 48.77 3.98
CA MET A 295 -1.68 48.54 4.58
C MET A 295 -1.65 48.75 6.10
N LEU A 296 -0.60 48.27 6.76
CA LEU A 296 -0.41 48.46 8.21
C LEU A 296 -0.14 49.93 8.55
N ALA A 297 0.64 50.62 7.72
CA ALA A 297 0.91 52.06 7.87
C ALA A 297 -0.34 52.92 7.61
N LEU A 298 -1.16 52.57 6.61
CA LEU A 298 -2.42 53.27 6.32
C LEU A 298 -3.44 53.09 7.45
N GLY A 299 -3.58 51.87 7.99
CA GLY A 299 -4.45 51.59 9.13
C GLY A 299 -4.05 52.37 10.38
N ALA A 300 -2.75 52.39 10.72
CA ALA A 300 -2.23 53.15 11.84
C ALA A 300 -2.38 54.68 11.64
N GLY A 301 -2.16 55.17 10.42
CA GLY A 301 -2.30 56.59 10.09
C GLY A 301 -3.73 57.10 10.24
N ILE A 302 -4.73 56.32 9.79
CA ILE A 302 -6.15 56.66 9.94
C ILE A 302 -6.53 56.70 11.43
N ALA A 303 -6.10 55.71 12.22
CA ALA A 303 -6.40 55.67 13.65
C ALA A 303 -5.82 56.89 14.40
N ILE A 304 -4.56 57.25 14.12
CA ILE A 304 -3.91 58.43 14.71
C ILE A 304 -4.62 59.72 14.26
N GLY A 305 -5.01 59.81 12.99
CA GLY A 305 -5.74 60.95 12.44
C GLY A 305 -7.08 61.19 13.15
N ILE A 306 -7.85 60.12 13.39
CA ILE A 306 -9.14 60.20 14.12
C ILE A 306 -8.93 60.70 15.54
N VAL A 307 -7.92 60.19 16.25
CA VAL A 307 -7.61 60.61 17.63
C VAL A 307 -7.24 62.09 17.69
N LEU A 308 -6.40 62.57 16.76
CA LEU A 308 -6.03 63.99 16.69
C LEU A 308 -7.23 64.89 16.36
N LEU A 309 -8.15 64.42 15.51
CA LEU A 309 -9.36 65.15 15.15
C LEU A 309 -10.30 65.26 16.36
N LEU A 310 -10.45 64.20 17.16
CA LEU A 310 -11.22 64.21 18.40
C LEU A 310 -10.60 65.15 19.46
N ILE A 311 -9.27 65.16 19.60
CA ILE A 311 -8.57 66.10 20.49
C ILE A 311 -8.76 67.54 20.00
N GLY A 312 -8.66 67.78 18.69
CA GLY A 312 -8.89 69.08 18.07
C GLY A 312 -10.32 69.60 18.30
N ILE A 313 -11.34 68.75 18.11
CA ILE A 313 -12.73 69.07 18.42
C ILE A 313 -12.89 69.39 19.91
N GLY A 314 -12.28 68.60 20.80
CA GLY A 314 -12.27 68.86 22.24
C GLY A 314 -11.69 70.23 22.58
N LEU A 315 -10.54 70.58 21.99
CA LEU A 315 -9.90 71.89 22.16
C LEU A 315 -10.79 73.03 21.63
N ILE A 316 -11.43 72.86 20.47
CA ILE A 316 -12.37 73.85 19.91
C ILE A 316 -13.55 74.05 20.85
N ILE A 317 -14.10 72.98 21.43
CA ILE A 317 -15.20 73.07 22.41
C ILE A 317 -14.74 73.81 23.67
N ILE A 318 -13.55 73.51 24.18
CA ILE A 318 -12.98 74.20 25.34
C ILE A 318 -12.76 75.68 25.05
N LEU A 319 -12.18 76.02 23.88
CA LEU A 319 -11.98 77.40 23.44
C LEU A 319 -13.31 78.13 23.27
N ARG A 320 -14.33 77.51 22.67
CA ARG A 320 -15.68 78.08 22.57
C ARG A 320 -16.31 78.28 23.94
N LYS A 321 -16.19 77.34 24.88
CA LYS A 321 -16.65 77.52 26.27
C LYS A 321 -15.92 78.65 26.97
N LYS A 322 -14.60 78.77 26.79
CA LYS A 322 -13.79 79.83 27.41
C LYS A 322 -14.13 81.21 26.83
N ILE A 323 -14.35 81.31 25.52
CA ILE A 323 -14.83 82.52 24.84
C ILE A 323 -16.26 82.87 25.27
N HIS A 324 -17.16 81.88 25.39
CA HIS A 324 -18.53 82.07 25.84
C HIS A 324 -18.58 82.55 27.30
N MET A 325 -17.80 81.95 28.20
CA MET A 325 -17.67 82.39 29.60
C MET A 325 -17.06 83.80 29.69
N ALA A 326 -16.05 84.11 28.85
CA ALA A 326 -15.50 85.46 28.77
C ALA A 326 -16.51 86.50 28.23
N ARG A 327 -17.45 86.08 27.36
CA ARG A 327 -18.57 86.92 26.90
C ARG A 327 -19.62 87.12 28.00
N LEU A 328 -19.92 86.10 28.81
CA LEU A 328 -20.83 86.20 29.96
C LEU A 328 -20.33 87.15 31.07
N GLN A 329 -19.01 87.26 31.28
CA GLN A 329 -18.44 88.23 32.22
C GLN A 329 -18.36 89.66 31.68
N ARG A 330 -18.55 89.89 30.36
CA ARG A 330 -18.48 91.23 29.73
C ARG A 330 -19.82 91.79 29.24
N GLY A 331 -20.92 91.08 29.45
CA GLY A 331 -22.25 91.44 28.93
C GLY A 331 -23.24 91.94 29.99
N SER A 332 -22.85 92.86 30.87
CA SER A 332 -23.79 93.67 31.66
C SER A 332 -23.65 95.12 31.25
N GLN A 333 -24.21 95.44 30.08
CA GLN A 333 -24.70 96.76 29.64
C GLN A 333 -25.05 96.68 28.15
N SER A 334 -26.34 96.53 27.84
CA SER A 334 -27.06 97.33 26.84
C SER A 334 -28.44 96.74 26.53
N MET A 335 -29.42 97.64 26.67
CA MET A 335 -30.87 97.58 26.47
C MET A 335 -31.36 96.87 25.18
N PRO A 336 -32.49 96.13 25.22
CA PRO A 336 -33.18 95.67 24.02
C PRO A 336 -34.19 96.71 23.52
N LEU A 337 -34.12 97.05 22.23
CA LEU A 337 -35.16 97.78 21.49
C LEU A 337 -35.99 96.78 20.68
N SER A 338 -37.30 97.01 20.70
CA SER A 338 -38.36 96.15 20.18
C SER A 338 -38.72 96.39 18.71
N LEU A 339 -39.29 95.34 18.11
CA LEU A 339 -40.42 95.29 17.16
C LEU A 339 -40.18 95.52 15.65
N SER A 340 -40.54 94.52 14.82
CA SER A 340 -41.56 94.61 13.74
C SER A 340 -41.72 93.27 12.98
N GLU A 341 -42.90 93.10 12.39
CA GLU A 341 -43.64 91.87 11.98
C GLU A 341 -43.12 91.09 10.74
N PRO A 342 -43.65 89.86 10.49
CA PRO A 342 -43.39 89.06 9.29
C PRO A 342 -44.38 89.34 8.14
N CYS A 343 -43.92 89.25 6.90
CA CYS A 343 -44.74 89.37 5.68
C CYS A 343 -44.77 88.05 4.88
N ILE A 344 -45.95 87.40 4.88
CA ILE A 344 -46.73 86.76 3.80
C ILE A 344 -46.05 86.03 2.61
N GLU A 345 -46.65 84.86 2.31
CA GLU A 345 -46.40 83.85 1.27
C GLU A 345 -46.82 84.26 -0.16
N ILE A 346 -46.21 83.61 -1.17
CA ILE A 346 -46.73 83.52 -2.55
C ILE A 346 -46.54 82.08 -3.06
N GLU A 347 -47.64 81.36 -3.28
CA GLU A 347 -47.71 80.08 -4.01
C GLU A 347 -47.66 80.31 -5.53
N ASN A 348 -47.03 79.39 -6.25
CA ASN A 348 -46.94 79.41 -7.72
C ASN A 348 -47.26 78.01 -8.27
N THR A 349 -48.51 77.78 -8.65
CA THR A 349 -48.97 76.57 -9.35
C THR A 349 -49.48 76.94 -10.74
N GLY A 350 -48.60 76.84 -11.74
CA GLY A 350 -48.93 77.03 -13.16
C GLY A 350 -49.14 75.67 -13.85
N PHE A 351 -50.39 75.37 -14.16
CA PHE A 351 -50.83 74.32 -15.09
C PHE A 351 -50.42 74.68 -16.53
N ILE A 352 -49.88 73.72 -17.30
CA ILE A 352 -49.77 73.80 -18.77
C ILE A 352 -50.45 72.57 -19.34
N GLN A 353 -51.27 72.83 -20.36
CA GLN A 353 -52.22 71.94 -21.00
C GLN A 353 -51.60 71.37 -22.29
N ASP A 354 -51.77 70.07 -22.53
CA ASP A 354 -51.44 69.39 -23.79
C ASP A 354 -52.50 69.68 -24.86
N GLU A 355 -52.05 69.92 -26.11
CA GLU A 355 -52.61 69.44 -27.39
C GLU A 355 -51.97 70.22 -28.56
N ASP A 356 -51.29 69.54 -29.49
CA ASP A 356 -51.83 69.25 -30.82
C ASP A 356 -50.81 68.60 -31.78
N GLU A 357 -51.37 67.74 -32.63
CA GLU A 357 -50.76 66.85 -33.61
C GLU A 357 -49.87 67.52 -34.67
N ARG A 358 -48.84 66.77 -35.13
CA ARG A 358 -48.36 66.86 -36.51
C ARG A 358 -47.90 65.50 -37.05
N VAL A 359 -48.68 64.99 -37.99
CA VAL A 359 -48.41 63.85 -38.86
C VAL A 359 -47.50 64.29 -40.02
N ASP A 360 -46.51 63.47 -40.41
CA ASP A 360 -46.05 63.32 -41.81
C ASP A 360 -44.99 62.19 -41.92
N TYR A 361 -45.25 61.08 -42.64
CA TYR A 361 -45.14 60.86 -44.11
C TYR A 361 -43.96 59.98 -44.57
N TYR A 362 -43.64 58.92 -43.82
CA TYR A 362 -42.84 57.81 -44.37
C TYR A 362 -43.54 56.48 -44.09
N SER A 363 -44.72 56.35 -44.66
CA SER A 363 -45.28 55.07 -45.03
C SER A 363 -44.82 54.72 -46.45
N ASN A 364 -44.22 53.54 -46.52
CA ASN A 364 -44.16 52.64 -47.68
C ASN A 364 -43.10 52.90 -48.74
N LEU A 365 -42.26 51.87 -48.91
CA LEU A 365 -41.78 51.23 -50.15
C LEU A 365 -40.39 50.67 -49.79
N LYS A 366 -40.13 49.37 -49.65
CA LYS A 366 -40.81 48.18 -50.12
C LYS A 366 -40.19 46.96 -49.43
#